data_AF-A0A398DBA9-F1
#
_entry.id   AF-A0A398DBA9-F1
#
_cell.length_a   1.000
_cell.length_b   1.000
_cell.length_c   1.000
_cell.angle_alpha   90.00
_cell.angle_beta   90.00
_cell.angle_gamma   90.00
#
_symmetry.space_group_name_H-M   'P 1'
#
loop_
_entity.id
_entity.type
_entity.pdbx_description
1 polymer ?
#
loop_
_entity_poly.entity_id
_entity_poly.type
_entity_poly.pdbx_seq_one_letter_code
_entity_poly.pdbx_strand_id
1 'polypeptide(L)'
;MEKELNYIDLIRTRHSTRDYEQHTLTDADRTQIMEAVAGTVQLNNSIHLEWKIADRSPMGCSGLVYAECPMSDEELVEYGYQGEQIVLALLANSWGTCWYAQVRMPGSPCSITVGKPAAQGVRSVVMSALSRGHTRKSLEQLVKDGIPEHSSPLVRTVLESARLAPSAVNRQPWNFEVASDTQIVIKGDTGRFPDIGICLANAMVTARQLAGKATVSRLDEGKYSVAW
;
A
#
# COMPACT_ATOMS: atom_id res chain seq x y z
N MET A 1 16.63 21.00 -6.19
CA MET A 1 17.09 19.91 -5.32
C MET A 1 15.84 19.12 -4.97
N GLU A 2 15.52 18.09 -5.76
CA GLU A 2 14.40 17.20 -5.45
C GLU A 2 14.67 16.61 -4.06
N LYS A 3 13.70 16.79 -3.16
CA LYS A 3 13.78 16.17 -1.84
C LYS A 3 13.58 14.68 -2.06
N GLU A 4 14.63 13.90 -1.81
CA GLU A 4 14.55 12.45 -1.88
C GLU A 4 13.38 11.96 -1.00
N LEU A 5 12.53 11.13 -1.58
CA LEU A 5 11.29 10.70 -0.94
C LEU A 5 11.59 9.73 0.20
N ASN A 6 11.18 10.07 1.43
CA ASN A 6 11.33 9.17 2.57
C ASN A 6 10.09 8.26 2.70
N TYR A 7 10.14 7.08 2.10
CA TYR A 7 9.08 6.07 2.17
C TYR A 7 8.79 5.60 3.60
N ILE A 8 9.79 5.52 4.47
CA ILE A 8 9.59 5.07 5.86
C ILE A 8 8.66 6.04 6.60
N ASP A 9 8.90 7.35 6.44
CA ASP A 9 8.06 8.38 7.06
C ASP A 9 6.67 8.47 6.38
N LEU A 10 6.59 8.30 5.06
CA LEU A 10 5.31 8.23 4.36
C LEU A 10 4.46 7.06 4.86
N ILE A 11 5.04 5.86 4.96
CA ILE A 11 4.32 4.67 5.44
C ILE A 11 3.83 4.87 6.86
N ARG A 12 4.64 5.50 7.73
CA ARG A 12 4.26 5.82 9.12
C ARG A 12 3.12 6.84 9.21
N THR A 13 3.10 7.83 8.32
CA THR A 13 2.11 8.92 8.34
C THR A 13 0.86 8.61 7.51
N ARG A 14 0.91 7.61 6.63
CA ARG A 14 -0.21 7.15 5.80
C ARG A 14 -1.39 6.70 6.66
N HIS A 15 -2.54 7.28 6.37
CA HIS A 15 -3.81 6.93 6.99
C HIS A 15 -4.90 6.88 5.92
N SER A 16 -6.00 6.20 6.22
CA SER A 16 -7.15 6.17 5.30
C SER A 16 -7.92 7.48 5.39
N THR A 17 -7.81 8.32 4.37
CA THR A 17 -8.61 9.54 4.26
C THR A 17 -10.05 9.19 3.93
N ARG A 18 -10.99 9.71 4.71
CA ARG A 18 -12.43 9.45 4.56
C ARG A 18 -13.28 10.72 4.59
N ASP A 19 -12.61 11.85 4.73
CA ASP A 19 -13.18 13.19 4.74
C ASP A 19 -12.35 14.02 3.76
N TYR A 20 -13.03 14.55 2.75
CA TYR A 20 -12.42 15.14 1.57
C TYR A 20 -13.03 16.51 1.32
N GLU A 21 -12.22 17.43 0.81
CA GLU A 21 -12.71 18.71 0.29
C GLU A 21 -13.56 18.46 -0.96
N GLN A 22 -14.58 19.30 -1.15
CA GLN A 22 -15.36 19.30 -2.39
C GLN A 22 -14.48 19.86 -3.52
N HIS A 23 -13.88 18.95 -4.28
CA HIS A 23 -12.94 19.27 -5.35
C HIS A 23 -13.19 18.37 -6.55
N THR A 24 -13.42 18.99 -7.72
CA THR A 24 -13.53 18.27 -9.00
C THR A 24 -12.16 18.18 -9.64
N LEU A 25 -11.80 17.00 -10.16
CA LEU A 25 -10.50 16.79 -10.79
C LEU A 25 -10.33 17.68 -12.02
N THR A 26 -9.29 18.51 -11.99
CA THR A 26 -8.79 19.27 -13.15
C THR A 26 -7.87 18.41 -14.02
N ASP A 27 -7.51 18.88 -15.22
CA ASP A 27 -6.54 18.19 -16.07
C ASP A 27 -5.15 18.07 -15.41
N ALA A 28 -4.76 19.08 -14.62
CA ALA A 28 -3.53 19.05 -13.84
C ALA A 28 -3.57 17.96 -12.75
N ASP A 29 -4.71 17.83 -12.05
CA ASP A 29 -4.90 16.77 -11.06
C ASP A 29 -4.82 15.38 -11.70
N ARG A 30 -5.48 15.18 -12.84
CA ARG A 30 -5.44 13.92 -13.58
C ARG A 30 -4.04 13.59 -14.03
N THR A 31 -3.29 14.58 -14.52
CA THR A 31 -1.89 14.42 -14.91
C THR A 31 -1.06 13.92 -13.74
N GLN A 32 -1.17 14.57 -12.58
CA GLN A 32 -0.42 14.16 -11.37
C GLN A 32 -0.79 12.75 -10.89
N ILE A 33 -2.08 12.38 -10.95
CA ILE A 33 -2.52 11.03 -10.59
C ILE A 33 -1.97 9.99 -11.58
N MET A 34 -1.98 10.30 -12.88
CA MET A 34 -1.47 9.39 -13.90
C MET A 34 0.07 9.30 -13.89
N GLU A 35 0.78 10.34 -13.44
CA GLU A 35 2.22 10.26 -13.16
C GLU A 35 2.51 9.26 -12.03
N ALA A 36 1.70 9.26 -10.96
CA ALA A 36 1.81 8.25 -9.89
C ALA A 36 1.56 6.82 -10.40
N VAL A 37 0.62 6.65 -11.34
CA VAL A 37 0.38 5.37 -12.04
C VAL A 37 1.59 4.96 -12.89
N ALA A 38 2.12 5.88 -13.70
CA ALA A 38 3.24 5.61 -14.59
C ALA A 38 4.53 5.28 -13.84
N GLY A 39 4.69 5.75 -12.59
CA GLY A 39 5.82 5.46 -11.73
C GLY A 39 5.79 4.08 -11.05
N THR A 40 4.75 3.28 -11.26
CA THR A 40 4.65 1.94 -10.65
C THR A 40 5.64 0.96 -11.26
N VAL A 41 6.15 0.06 -10.42
CA VAL A 41 6.94 -1.10 -10.86
C VAL A 41 6.09 -2.35 -10.73
N GLN A 42 6.14 -3.21 -11.74
CA GLN A 42 5.44 -4.49 -11.76
C GLN A 42 6.15 -5.51 -10.86
N LEU A 43 5.40 -6.42 -10.23
CA LEU A 43 5.96 -7.59 -9.56
C LEU A 43 6.20 -8.71 -10.56
N ASN A 44 5.23 -8.97 -11.46
CA ASN A 44 5.31 -9.93 -12.54
C ASN A 44 5.19 -9.21 -13.91
N ASN A 45 6.25 -9.26 -14.71
CA ASN A 45 6.30 -8.60 -16.03
C ASN A 45 5.27 -9.14 -17.04
N SER A 46 4.69 -10.32 -16.79
CA SER A 46 3.62 -10.90 -17.62
C SER A 46 2.22 -10.39 -17.25
N ILE A 47 2.08 -9.68 -16.12
CA ILE A 47 0.79 -9.17 -15.65
C ILE A 47 0.75 -7.66 -15.89
N HIS A 48 -0.14 -7.25 -16.80
CA HIS A 48 -0.35 -5.85 -17.15
C HIS A 48 -1.70 -5.38 -16.63
N LEU A 49 -1.68 -4.42 -15.69
CA LEU A 49 -2.87 -3.76 -15.17
C LEU A 49 -2.97 -2.36 -15.76
N GLU A 50 -4.08 -2.08 -16.44
CA GLU A 50 -4.36 -0.74 -16.97
C GLU A 50 -5.10 0.08 -15.92
N TRP A 51 -4.35 0.85 -15.13
CA TRP A 51 -4.90 1.76 -14.13
C TRP A 51 -5.49 3.01 -14.78
N LYS A 52 -6.69 3.37 -14.31
CA LYS A 52 -7.50 4.47 -14.83
C LYS A 52 -8.17 5.22 -13.68
N ILE A 53 -8.65 6.41 -14.00
CA ILE A 53 -9.39 7.29 -13.08
C ILE A 53 -10.84 7.35 -13.52
N ALA A 54 -11.76 7.12 -12.58
CA ALA A 54 -13.18 7.39 -12.78
C ALA A 54 -13.64 8.58 -11.93
N ASP A 55 -14.46 9.43 -12.56
CA ASP A 55 -15.10 10.58 -11.90
C ASP A 55 -16.29 10.12 -11.07
N ARG A 56 -15.98 9.46 -9.96
CA ARG A 56 -16.93 9.04 -8.95
C ARG A 56 -16.47 9.52 -7.59
N SER A 57 -17.43 10.01 -6.81
CA SER A 57 -17.16 10.68 -5.53
C SER A 57 -17.80 9.98 -4.32
N PRO A 58 -17.63 8.65 -4.13
CA PRO A 58 -18.07 8.05 -2.88
C PRO A 58 -17.35 8.71 -1.71
N MET A 59 -18.07 8.92 -0.60
CA MET A 59 -17.51 9.56 0.61
C MET A 59 -16.98 10.98 0.38
N GLY A 60 -17.39 11.65 -0.72
CA GLY A 60 -16.97 13.01 -1.04
C GLY A 60 -15.58 13.13 -1.69
N CYS A 61 -14.94 12.03 -2.10
CA CYS A 61 -13.65 12.09 -2.79
C CYS A 61 -13.77 12.72 -4.19
N SER A 62 -12.64 13.08 -4.80
CA SER A 62 -12.60 13.67 -6.13
C SER A 62 -12.67 12.63 -7.26
N GLY A 63 -12.20 11.40 -7.01
CA GLY A 63 -12.26 10.32 -7.99
C GLY A 63 -11.91 8.95 -7.42
N LEU A 64 -11.99 7.93 -8.28
CA LEU A 64 -11.58 6.56 -8.01
C LEU A 64 -10.47 6.14 -8.97
N VAL A 65 -9.33 5.73 -8.43
CA VAL A 65 -8.24 5.07 -9.18
C VAL A 65 -8.44 3.56 -9.10
N TYR A 66 -8.42 2.88 -10.24
CA TYR A 66 -8.68 1.44 -10.32
C TYR A 66 -8.12 0.84 -11.62
N ALA A 67 -7.93 -0.48 -11.64
CA ALA A 67 -7.69 -1.25 -12.86
C ALA A 67 -8.68 -2.41 -12.99
N GLU A 68 -8.86 -2.93 -14.20
CA GLU A 68 -9.50 -4.24 -14.38
C GLU A 68 -8.50 -5.34 -14.01
N CYS A 69 -8.97 -6.37 -13.33
CA CYS A 69 -8.15 -7.46 -12.82
C CYS A 69 -8.88 -8.78 -13.10
N PRO A 70 -8.24 -9.76 -13.77
CA PRO A 70 -8.85 -11.07 -14.04
C PRO A 70 -9.04 -11.95 -12.80
N MET A 71 -8.58 -11.50 -11.63
CA MET A 71 -8.84 -12.06 -10.30
C MET A 71 -8.17 -13.41 -9.99
N SER A 72 -7.10 -13.81 -10.68
CA SER A 72 -6.19 -14.85 -10.16
C SER A 72 -5.44 -14.36 -8.92
N ASP A 73 -4.82 -15.28 -8.19
CA ASP A 73 -4.04 -14.93 -6.99
C ASP A 73 -2.88 -13.98 -7.32
N GLU A 74 -2.10 -14.27 -8.36
CA GLU A 74 -0.98 -13.43 -8.79
C GLU A 74 -1.44 -12.04 -9.25
N GLU A 75 -2.51 -11.96 -10.04
CA GLU A 75 -3.04 -10.67 -10.53
C GLU A 75 -3.60 -9.82 -9.39
N LEU A 76 -4.20 -10.45 -8.37
CA LEU A 76 -4.68 -9.77 -7.18
C LEU A 76 -3.52 -9.28 -6.30
N VAL A 77 -2.43 -10.04 -6.19
CA VAL A 77 -1.20 -9.57 -5.53
C VAL A 77 -0.60 -8.40 -6.31
N GLU A 78 -0.50 -8.50 -7.63
CA GLU A 78 -0.03 -7.41 -8.51
C GLU A 78 -0.88 -6.14 -8.31
N TYR A 79 -2.21 -6.30 -8.23
CA TYR A 79 -3.14 -5.19 -8.01
C TYR A 79 -2.86 -4.45 -6.70
N GLY A 80 -2.68 -5.19 -5.61
CA GLY A 80 -2.31 -4.61 -4.32
C GLY A 80 -0.94 -3.94 -4.35
N TYR A 81 0.02 -4.58 -5.03
CA TYR A 81 1.41 -4.14 -5.10
C TYR A 81 1.57 -2.84 -5.89
N GLN A 82 0.98 -2.73 -7.08
CA GLN A 82 0.97 -1.48 -7.85
C GLN A 82 0.09 -0.43 -7.17
N GLY A 83 -1.08 -0.82 -6.67
CA GLY A 83 -2.02 0.10 -6.03
C GLY A 83 -1.43 0.81 -4.82
N GLU A 84 -0.65 0.12 -3.96
CA GLU A 84 -0.04 0.78 -2.80
C GLU A 84 1.14 1.68 -3.21
N GLN A 85 1.87 1.35 -4.28
CA GLN A 85 2.87 2.27 -4.86
C GLN A 85 2.20 3.58 -5.32
N ILE A 86 1.03 3.48 -5.98
CA ILE A 86 0.22 4.66 -6.37
C ILE A 86 -0.21 5.43 -5.13
N VAL A 87 -0.72 4.76 -4.10
CA VAL A 87 -1.13 5.38 -2.82
C VAL A 87 0.01 6.18 -2.20
N LEU A 88 1.22 5.61 -2.14
CA LEU A 88 2.39 6.29 -1.55
C LEU A 88 2.86 7.47 -2.39
N ALA A 89 2.86 7.35 -3.72
CA ALA A 89 3.20 8.43 -4.64
C ALA A 89 2.18 9.59 -4.59
N LEU A 90 0.90 9.28 -4.44
CA LEU A 90 -0.16 10.28 -4.25
C LEU A 90 -0.03 10.97 -2.88
N LEU A 91 0.23 10.21 -1.82
CA LEU A 91 0.44 10.75 -0.48
C LEU A 91 1.64 11.70 -0.43
N ALA A 92 2.74 11.36 -1.11
CA ALA A 92 3.90 12.23 -1.28
C ALA A 92 3.55 13.61 -1.88
N ASN A 93 2.49 13.64 -2.68
CA ASN A 93 1.94 14.83 -3.35
C ASN A 93 0.72 15.40 -2.61
N SER A 94 0.58 15.12 -1.31
CA SER A 94 -0.47 15.64 -0.43
C SER A 94 -1.91 15.26 -0.82
N TRP A 95 -2.08 14.15 -1.56
CA TRP A 95 -3.39 13.57 -1.81
C TRP A 95 -3.84 12.71 -0.63
N GLY A 96 -5.13 12.82 -0.28
CA GLY A 96 -5.82 11.89 0.58
C GLY A 96 -6.21 10.64 -0.19
N THR A 97 -6.04 9.48 0.44
CA THR A 97 -6.33 8.19 -0.18
C THR A 97 -7.02 7.21 0.76
N CYS A 98 -7.88 6.36 0.22
CA CYS A 98 -8.39 5.19 0.93
C CYS A 98 -8.74 4.06 -0.03
N TRP A 99 -8.20 2.87 0.25
CA TRP A 99 -8.68 1.61 -0.31
C TRP A 99 -10.16 1.43 -0.01
N TYR A 100 -10.97 1.24 -1.05
CA TYR A 100 -12.42 1.25 -1.00
C TYR A 100 -13.00 0.11 -1.83
N ALA A 101 -13.76 -0.77 -1.19
CA ALA A 101 -14.33 -1.97 -1.83
C ALA A 101 -15.87 -1.97 -1.90
N GLN A 102 -16.53 -0.92 -1.37
CA GLN A 102 -18.00 -0.85 -1.35
C GLN A 102 -18.57 -0.44 -2.72
N VAL A 103 -17.92 0.50 -3.41
CA VAL A 103 -18.22 0.80 -4.81
C VAL A 103 -17.23 0.03 -5.66
N ARG A 104 -17.73 -0.96 -6.40
CA ARG A 104 -16.91 -1.74 -7.33
C ARG A 104 -17.00 -1.14 -8.71
N MET A 105 -15.84 -0.76 -9.26
CA MET A 105 -15.71 -0.48 -10.67
C MET A 105 -15.75 -1.79 -11.47
N PRO A 106 -16.22 -1.77 -12.75
CA PRO A 106 -16.25 -2.96 -13.59
C PRO A 106 -14.88 -3.65 -13.61
N GLY A 107 -14.87 -4.97 -13.41
CA GLY A 107 -13.66 -5.80 -13.41
C GLY A 107 -12.66 -5.52 -12.30
N SER A 108 -12.96 -4.69 -11.31
CA SER A 108 -11.99 -4.25 -10.28
C SER A 108 -12.26 -4.90 -8.92
N PRO A 109 -11.24 -5.42 -8.20
CA PRO A 109 -11.43 -6.07 -6.89
C PRO A 109 -11.82 -5.05 -5.81
N CYS A 110 -11.26 -3.85 -5.92
CA CYS A 110 -11.53 -2.68 -5.10
C CYS A 110 -11.11 -1.42 -5.90
N SER A 111 -11.11 -0.25 -5.30
CA SER A 111 -10.60 0.98 -5.89
C SER A 111 -9.88 1.81 -4.83
N ILE A 112 -9.12 2.81 -5.25
CA ILE A 112 -8.49 3.77 -4.37
C ILE A 112 -9.25 5.09 -4.53
N THR A 113 -9.91 5.55 -3.47
CA THR A 113 -10.45 6.91 -3.43
C THR A 113 -9.30 7.91 -3.41
N VAL A 114 -9.42 8.99 -4.18
CA VAL A 114 -8.44 10.08 -4.25
C VAL A 114 -9.14 11.42 -4.12
N GLY A 115 -8.56 12.35 -3.37
CA GLY A 115 -9.07 13.71 -3.21
C GLY A 115 -8.17 14.55 -2.30
N LYS A 116 -8.48 15.84 -2.15
CA LYS A 116 -7.79 16.68 -1.16
C LYS A 116 -8.36 16.38 0.23
N PRO A 117 -7.53 16.04 1.24
CA PRO A 117 -8.03 15.83 2.59
C PRO A 117 -8.69 17.11 3.11
N ALA A 118 -9.86 17.00 3.73
CA ALA A 118 -10.48 18.16 4.36
C ALA A 118 -9.55 18.74 5.46
N ALA A 119 -9.46 20.07 5.54
CA ALA A 119 -8.72 20.76 6.59
C ALA A 119 -9.12 20.21 7.98
N GLN A 120 -8.12 19.74 8.73
CA GLN A 120 -8.38 19.06 10.00
C GLN A 120 -8.92 20.05 11.05
N GLY A 121 -10.23 20.08 11.26
CA GLY A 121 -10.83 20.67 12.46
C GLY A 121 -10.56 19.80 13.69
N VAL A 122 -10.64 20.36 14.91
CA VAL A 122 -10.42 19.65 16.19
C VAL A 122 -11.18 18.31 16.28
N ARG A 123 -12.36 18.22 15.67
CA ARG A 123 -13.18 16.99 15.57
C ARG A 123 -12.56 15.88 14.72
N SER A 124 -11.84 16.22 13.65
CA SER A 124 -11.22 15.27 12.73
C SER A 124 -9.98 14.59 13.34
N VAL A 125 -9.19 15.33 14.13
CA VAL A 125 -8.03 14.82 14.87
C VAL A 125 -8.45 13.81 15.93
N VAL A 126 -9.56 14.07 16.62
CA VAL A 126 -10.11 13.15 17.62
C VAL A 126 -10.67 11.88 16.95
N MET A 127 -11.36 12.01 15.81
CA MET A 127 -11.87 10.86 15.05
C MET A 127 -10.76 10.02 14.39
N SER A 128 -9.68 10.64 13.90
CA SER A 128 -8.53 9.90 13.35
C SER A 128 -7.83 9.09 14.43
N ALA A 129 -7.60 9.69 15.61
CA ALA A 129 -6.99 9.03 16.77
C ALA A 129 -7.84 7.87 17.33
N LEU A 130 -9.17 7.97 17.24
CA LEU A 130 -10.12 6.92 17.65
C LEU A 130 -10.34 5.83 16.59
N SER A 131 -9.86 6.04 15.36
CA SER A 131 -10.08 5.06 14.29
C SER A 131 -9.25 3.80 14.55
N ARG A 132 -9.92 2.64 14.62
CA ARG A 132 -9.29 1.30 14.66
C ARG A 132 -8.41 1.01 13.43
N GLY A 133 -8.33 1.92 12.45
CA GLY A 133 -7.46 1.82 11.29
C GLY A 133 -5.98 2.06 11.61
N HIS A 134 -5.66 2.58 12.80
CA HIS A 134 -4.27 2.75 13.26
C HIS A 134 -3.76 1.62 14.16
N THR A 135 -4.64 0.78 14.71
CA THR A 135 -4.17 -0.33 15.54
C THR A 135 -3.55 -1.39 14.63
N ARG A 136 -2.31 -1.74 14.90
CA ARG A 136 -1.61 -2.82 14.21
C ARG A 136 -1.21 -3.86 15.24
N LYS A 137 -1.32 -5.14 14.87
CA LYS A 137 -0.68 -6.25 15.57
C LYS A 137 0.80 -5.91 15.74
N SER A 138 1.39 -6.30 16.85
CA SER A 138 2.82 -6.08 17.09
C SER A 138 3.65 -6.98 16.17
N LEU A 139 4.95 -6.69 15.99
CA LEU A 139 5.81 -7.58 15.19
C LEU A 139 5.90 -8.98 15.79
N GLU A 140 5.90 -9.08 17.13
CA GLU A 140 5.96 -10.33 17.87
C GLU A 140 4.75 -11.23 17.58
N GLN A 141 3.60 -10.65 17.24
CA GLN A 141 2.40 -11.39 16.85
C GLN A 141 2.44 -11.87 15.39
N LEU A 142 3.32 -11.30 14.55
CA LEU A 142 3.36 -11.51 13.11
C LEU A 142 4.60 -12.29 12.65
N VAL A 143 5.70 -12.24 13.41
CA VAL A 143 6.95 -12.94 13.10
C VAL A 143 6.96 -14.26 13.88
N LYS A 144 6.73 -15.39 13.19
CA LYS A 144 6.45 -16.68 13.86
C LYS A 144 7.58 -17.19 14.76
N ASP A 145 8.81 -17.10 14.28
CA ASP A 145 10.00 -17.63 14.97
C ASP A 145 10.80 -16.52 15.69
N GLY A 146 10.20 -15.33 15.81
CA GLY A 146 10.87 -14.13 16.29
C GLY A 146 11.88 -13.55 15.29
N ILE A 147 12.45 -12.40 15.65
CA ILE A 147 13.53 -11.76 14.89
C ILE A 147 14.84 -12.17 15.57
N PRO A 148 15.79 -12.82 14.88
CA PRO A 148 17.08 -13.19 15.45
C PRO A 148 17.79 -11.97 16.07
N GLU A 149 18.38 -12.11 17.26
CA GLU A 149 18.97 -11.00 18.02
C GLU A 149 20.08 -10.26 17.26
N HIS A 150 20.82 -10.98 16.40
CA HIS A 150 21.89 -10.42 15.58
C HIS A 150 21.43 -9.90 14.22
N SER A 151 20.11 -9.86 13.96
CA SER A 151 19.59 -9.36 12.68
C SER A 151 19.98 -7.91 12.46
N SER A 152 20.33 -7.56 11.23
CA SER A 152 20.55 -6.17 10.82
C SER A 152 19.35 -5.26 11.19
N PRO A 153 19.58 -4.00 11.65
CA PRO A 153 18.50 -3.04 11.87
C PRO A 153 17.61 -2.79 10.64
N LEU A 154 18.15 -3.05 9.45
CA LEU A 154 17.43 -2.98 8.18
C LEU A 154 16.27 -4.00 8.14
N VAL A 155 16.51 -5.26 8.55
CA VAL A 155 15.47 -6.30 8.64
C VAL A 155 14.30 -5.80 9.47
N ARG A 156 14.58 -5.27 10.66
CA ARG A 156 13.53 -4.76 11.56
C ARG A 156 12.76 -3.60 10.92
N THR A 157 13.45 -2.69 10.25
CA THR A 157 12.81 -1.54 9.60
C THR A 157 11.90 -1.97 8.45
N VAL A 158 12.32 -2.93 7.63
CA VAL A 158 11.50 -3.49 6.54
C VAL A 158 10.27 -4.20 7.10
N LEU A 159 10.44 -5.03 8.14
CA LEU A 159 9.32 -5.70 8.81
C LEU A 159 8.32 -4.70 9.40
N GLU A 160 8.79 -3.62 10.05
CA GLU A 160 7.92 -2.57 10.58
C GLU A 160 7.14 -1.86 9.46
N SER A 161 7.78 -1.50 8.35
CA SER A 161 7.11 -0.89 7.21
C SER A 161 6.06 -1.82 6.59
N ALA A 162 6.39 -3.09 6.41
CA ALA A 162 5.46 -4.11 5.91
C ALA A 162 4.24 -4.24 6.84
N ARG A 163 4.48 -4.32 8.16
CA ARG A 163 3.43 -4.38 9.19
C ARG A 163 2.46 -3.21 9.15
N LEU A 164 2.93 -2.02 8.81
CA LEU A 164 2.11 -0.80 8.77
C LEU A 164 1.17 -0.72 7.56
N ALA A 165 1.32 -1.61 6.57
CA ALA A 165 0.47 -1.68 5.38
C ALA A 165 -1.04 -1.64 5.73
N PRO A 166 -1.87 -0.95 4.92
CA PRO A 166 -3.31 -1.05 5.05
C PRO A 166 -3.79 -2.47 4.71
N SER A 167 -4.95 -2.86 5.22
CA SER A 167 -5.61 -4.10 4.83
C SER A 167 -7.12 -3.98 4.95
N ALA A 168 -7.84 -4.80 4.19
CA ALA A 168 -9.29 -4.88 4.23
C ALA A 168 -9.78 -5.08 5.68
N VAL A 169 -10.60 -4.14 6.16
CA VAL A 169 -11.13 -4.06 7.53
C VAL A 169 -10.05 -4.22 8.63
N ASN A 170 -8.80 -3.85 8.33
CA ASN A 170 -7.64 -3.96 9.21
C ASN A 170 -7.34 -5.39 9.70
N ARG A 171 -7.61 -6.41 8.88
CA ARG A 171 -7.37 -7.83 9.23
C ARG A 171 -5.89 -8.15 9.44
N GLN A 172 -5.00 -7.46 8.73
CA GLN A 172 -3.56 -7.72 8.71
C GLN A 172 -3.30 -9.22 8.45
N PRO A 173 -3.71 -9.73 7.27
CA PRO A 173 -3.74 -11.16 6.96
C PRO A 173 -2.37 -11.64 6.46
N TRP A 174 -1.31 -11.30 7.17
CA TRP A 174 0.06 -11.68 6.84
C TRP A 174 0.83 -12.11 8.07
N ASN A 175 1.85 -12.93 7.87
CA ASN A 175 2.89 -13.25 8.82
C ASN A 175 4.25 -13.12 8.13
N PHE A 176 5.30 -12.99 8.93
CA PHE A 176 6.66 -12.77 8.47
C PHE A 176 7.61 -13.86 8.97
N GLU A 177 8.65 -14.09 8.19
CA GLU A 177 9.78 -14.94 8.50
C GLU A 177 11.06 -14.18 8.10
N VAL A 178 12.08 -14.21 8.98
CA VAL A 178 13.40 -13.66 8.68
C VAL A 178 14.23 -14.80 8.09
N ALA A 179 14.45 -14.77 6.78
CA ALA A 179 15.22 -15.80 6.09
C ALA A 179 16.73 -15.55 6.20
N SER A 180 17.15 -14.28 6.20
CA SER A 180 18.54 -13.84 6.43
C SER A 180 18.59 -12.34 6.76
N ASP A 181 19.79 -11.80 6.97
CA ASP A 181 20.02 -10.34 7.11
C ASP A 181 19.66 -9.51 5.87
N THR A 182 19.43 -10.18 4.74
CA THR A 182 19.16 -9.56 3.44
C THR A 182 17.84 -10.01 2.83
N GLN A 183 17.05 -10.80 3.56
CA GLN A 183 15.83 -11.38 3.03
C GLN A 183 14.79 -11.65 4.11
N ILE A 184 13.55 -11.20 3.83
CA ILE A 184 12.37 -11.62 4.57
C ILE A 184 11.41 -12.37 3.66
N VAL A 185 10.54 -13.15 4.29
CA VAL A 185 9.42 -13.84 3.63
C VAL A 185 8.12 -13.31 4.22
N ILE A 186 7.18 -12.98 3.34
CA ILE A 186 5.82 -12.56 3.68
C ILE A 186 4.87 -13.67 3.23
N LYS A 187 4.11 -14.20 4.19
CA LYS A 187 3.07 -15.20 3.93
C LYS A 187 1.71 -14.62 4.29
N GLY A 188 0.83 -14.50 3.30
CA GLY A 188 -0.54 -14.05 3.52
C GLY A 188 -1.57 -15.17 3.61
N ASP A 189 -2.74 -14.82 4.12
CA ASP A 189 -3.90 -15.71 4.12
C ASP A 189 -4.47 -15.86 2.71
N THR A 190 -4.82 -17.09 2.32
CA THR A 190 -5.49 -17.39 1.05
C THR A 190 -6.75 -16.55 0.87
N GLY A 191 -6.94 -16.00 -0.33
CA GLY A 191 -8.08 -15.13 -0.66
C GLY A 191 -7.96 -13.68 -0.16
N ARG A 192 -6.80 -13.29 0.38
CA ARG A 192 -6.47 -11.89 0.74
C ARG A 192 -5.35 -11.31 -0.10
N PHE A 193 -5.23 -11.78 -1.35
CA PHE A 193 -4.13 -11.46 -2.25
C PHE A 193 -3.85 -9.96 -2.45
N PRO A 194 -4.83 -9.05 -2.58
CA PRO A 194 -4.53 -7.62 -2.64
C PRO A 194 -3.85 -7.10 -1.36
N ASP A 195 -4.26 -7.57 -0.18
CA ASP A 195 -3.64 -7.19 1.09
C ASP A 195 -2.17 -7.64 1.16
N ILE A 196 -1.84 -8.78 0.53
CA ILE A 196 -0.45 -9.27 0.42
C ILE A 196 0.37 -8.35 -0.48
N GLY A 197 -0.16 -7.99 -1.65
CA GLY A 197 0.48 -7.06 -2.57
C GLY A 197 0.81 -5.71 -1.92
N ILE A 198 -0.16 -5.16 -1.18
CA ILE A 198 0.00 -3.91 -0.43
C ILE A 198 1.15 -4.05 0.60
N CYS A 199 1.18 -5.15 1.34
CA CYS A 199 2.24 -5.43 2.32
C CYS A 199 3.63 -5.54 1.65
N LEU A 200 3.70 -6.20 0.49
CA LEU A 200 4.92 -6.34 -0.30
C LEU A 200 5.43 -5.00 -0.82
N ALA A 201 4.55 -4.09 -1.25
CA ALA A 201 4.93 -2.77 -1.74
C ALA A 201 5.68 -1.99 -0.66
N ASN A 202 5.13 -1.95 0.56
CA ASN A 202 5.77 -1.28 1.70
C ASN A 202 7.14 -1.86 2.04
N ALA A 203 7.24 -3.20 2.05
CA ALA A 203 8.50 -3.90 2.29
C ALA A 203 9.54 -3.56 1.21
N MET A 204 9.14 -3.61 -0.07
CA MET A 204 10.00 -3.37 -1.21
C MET A 204 10.56 -1.96 -1.21
N VAL A 205 9.71 -0.92 -1.11
CA VAL A 205 10.17 0.47 -1.18
C VAL A 205 11.08 0.81 -0.01
N THR A 206 10.82 0.24 1.17
CA THR A 206 11.67 0.41 2.36
C THR A 206 13.03 -0.28 2.17
N ALA A 207 13.03 -1.54 1.73
CA ALA A 207 14.27 -2.27 1.48
C ALA A 207 15.13 -1.58 0.42
N ARG A 208 14.51 -1.13 -0.69
CA ARG A 208 15.18 -0.38 -1.75
C ARG A 208 15.75 0.94 -1.26
N GLN A 209 15.02 1.71 -0.46
CA GLN A 209 15.51 2.97 0.11
C GLN A 209 16.75 2.76 1.00
N LEU A 210 16.78 1.67 1.79
CA LEU A 210 17.86 1.42 2.74
C LEU A 210 19.09 0.72 2.12
N ALA A 211 18.88 -0.15 1.13
CA ALA A 211 19.93 -0.98 0.53
C ALA A 211 20.32 -0.54 -0.90
N GLY A 212 19.62 0.44 -1.49
CA GLY A 212 19.80 0.90 -2.87
C GLY A 212 19.13 0.02 -3.92
N LYS A 213 18.89 -1.27 -3.63
CA LYS A 213 18.17 -2.22 -4.49
C LYS A 213 17.33 -3.16 -3.65
N ALA A 214 16.24 -3.65 -4.22
CA ALA A 214 15.44 -4.72 -3.64
C ALA A 214 14.65 -5.44 -4.74
N THR A 215 14.40 -6.72 -4.53
CA THR A 215 13.64 -7.60 -5.42
C THR A 215 12.53 -8.30 -4.65
N VAL A 216 11.37 -8.46 -5.29
CA VAL A 216 10.28 -9.29 -4.79
C VAL A 216 10.20 -10.54 -5.65
N SER A 217 10.00 -11.71 -5.04
CA SER A 217 9.87 -12.97 -5.78
C SER A 217 8.78 -13.83 -5.17
N ARG A 218 7.96 -14.44 -6.02
CA ARG A 218 6.97 -15.43 -5.59
C ARG A 218 7.68 -16.72 -5.21
N LEU A 219 7.32 -17.28 -4.06
CA LEU A 219 7.80 -18.58 -3.59
C LEU A 219 6.73 -19.67 -3.73
N ASP A 220 5.48 -19.30 -3.45
CA ASP A 220 4.29 -20.19 -3.51
C ASP A 220 3.02 -19.32 -3.57
N GLU A 221 1.83 -19.93 -3.62
CA GLU A 221 0.55 -19.25 -3.47
C GLU A 221 0.53 -18.43 -2.16
N GLY A 222 0.33 -17.11 -2.28
CA GLY A 222 0.31 -16.19 -1.14
C GLY A 222 1.63 -16.09 -0.36
N LYS A 223 2.74 -16.64 -0.85
CA LYS A 223 4.07 -16.60 -0.20
C LYS A 223 5.08 -15.93 -1.12
N TYR A 224 5.71 -14.87 -0.62
CA TYR A 224 6.65 -14.05 -1.38
C TYR A 224 7.89 -13.74 -0.54
N SER A 225 9.04 -13.58 -1.17
CA SER A 225 10.24 -13.04 -0.54
C SER A 225 10.50 -11.61 -0.98
N VAL A 226 11.10 -10.83 -0.09
CA VAL A 226 11.68 -9.52 -0.37
C VAL A 226 13.15 -9.61 0.01
N ALA A 227 14.04 -9.42 -0.95
CA ALA A 227 15.49 -9.49 -0.78
C ALA A 227 16.16 -8.19 -1.22
N TRP A 228 17.29 -7.83 -0.62
CA TRP A 228 18.05 -6.60 -0.90
C TRP A 228 19.57 -6.80 -0.95
#